data_AF-A0A1H8V6Q1-F1
#
_entry.id   AF-A0A1H8V6Q1-F1
#
_cell.length_a   1.000
_cell.length_b   1.000
_cell.length_c   1.000
_cell.angle_alpha   90.00
_cell.angle_beta   90.00
_cell.angle_gamma   90.00
#
_symmetry.space_group_name_H-M   'P 1'
#
loop_
_entity.id
_entity.type
_entity.pdbx_description
1 polymer ?
#
loop_
_entity_poly.entity_id
_entity_poly.type
_entity_poly.pdbx_seq_one_letter_code
_entity_poly.pdbx_strand_id
1 'polypeptide(L)'
;MTLLARSHRCRRLLCRKPSPRSIREECDVIAFEDLTHIRNRTGATWGHKWAFRTLYEQVEYKAEAEGISVKQVGSAYTSKRCAECGFTAEENRPTRNDFQCVKSESEANADYNAAKNIGMRYVRRG
;
A
#
# COMPACT_ATOMS: atom_id res chain seq x y z
N MET A 1 14.26 24.21 -19.45
CA MET A 1 13.36 23.06 -19.69
C MET A 1 12.37 22.98 -18.53
N THR A 2 11.30 23.76 -18.62
CA THR A 2 10.24 23.83 -17.61
C THR A 2 9.07 23.07 -18.18
N LEU A 3 8.91 21.80 -17.79
CA LEU A 3 7.73 21.02 -18.17
C LEU A 3 6.71 21.11 -17.04
N LEU A 4 5.69 21.94 -17.31
CA LEU A 4 4.38 21.94 -16.69
C LEU A 4 3.90 20.50 -16.43
N ALA A 5 3.76 20.13 -15.15
CA ALA A 5 2.98 18.98 -14.75
C ALA A 5 2.00 19.37 -13.63
N ARG A 6 1.16 20.39 -13.90
CA ARG A 6 -0.14 20.52 -13.24
C ARG A 6 -1.04 19.37 -13.71
N SER A 7 -0.78 18.17 -13.22
CA SER A 7 -1.63 17.00 -13.47
C SER A 7 -2.55 16.78 -12.28
N HIS A 8 -3.76 17.32 -12.36
CA HIS A 8 -4.83 17.17 -11.37
C HIS A 8 -5.43 15.74 -11.30
N ARG A 9 -4.70 14.68 -11.72
CA ARG A 9 -5.19 13.29 -11.71
C ARG A 9 -4.16 12.33 -11.14
N CYS A 10 -3.96 12.37 -9.83
CA CYS A 10 -3.46 11.21 -9.08
C CYS A 10 -4.13 11.24 -7.70
N ARG A 11 -5.43 10.91 -7.67
CA ARG A 11 -6.30 11.24 -6.53
C ARG A 11 -6.99 9.99 -6.00
N ARG A 12 -6.22 9.05 -5.44
CA ARG A 12 -6.66 8.06 -4.45
C ARG A 12 -5.50 7.14 -4.09
N LEU A 13 -4.84 7.41 -2.98
CA LEU A 13 -4.10 6.44 -2.18
C LEU A 13 -4.39 6.78 -0.70
N LEU A 14 -4.48 5.73 0.12
CA LEU A 14 -5.30 5.63 1.33
C LEU A 14 -4.76 6.39 2.56
N CYS A 15 -5.61 7.21 3.19
CA CYS A 15 -5.49 7.68 4.59
C CYS A 15 -6.80 7.37 5.39
N ARG A 16 -6.75 7.39 6.73
CA ARG A 16 -7.84 7.03 7.67
C ARG A 16 -9.01 8.08 7.68
N LYS A 17 -10.26 7.63 7.90
CA LYS A 17 -11.60 8.33 7.82
C LYS A 17 -12.03 9.14 9.09
N PRO A 18 -13.20 9.88 9.13
CA PRO A 18 -13.79 10.85 8.17
C PRO A 18 -14.54 12.09 8.79
N SER A 19 -14.91 13.08 7.96
CA SER A 19 -16.12 13.94 8.14
C SER A 19 -16.81 14.18 6.76
N PRO A 20 -18.11 14.52 6.71
CA PRO A 20 -18.89 14.44 5.47
C PRO A 20 -18.67 15.71 4.63
N ARG A 21 -18.39 15.52 3.33
CA ARG A 21 -18.24 16.54 2.27
C ARG A 21 -16.79 16.94 1.99
N SER A 22 -16.20 16.18 1.05
CA SER A 22 -15.04 16.54 0.20
C SER A 22 -13.82 17.18 0.86
N ILE A 23 -13.41 16.73 2.04
CA ILE A 23 -12.08 17.06 2.56
C ILE A 23 -11.04 16.29 1.73
N ARG A 24 -10.10 17.04 1.16
CA ARG A 24 -8.84 16.49 0.67
C ARG A 24 -8.15 15.90 1.91
N GLU A 25 -7.99 14.59 1.97
CA GLU A 25 -7.17 13.98 3.02
C GLU A 25 -5.73 14.43 2.76
N GLU A 26 -5.19 15.29 3.61
CA GLU A 26 -3.75 15.59 3.63
C GLU A 26 -3.06 14.32 4.15
N CYS A 27 -2.27 13.70 3.29
CA CYS A 27 -1.45 12.55 3.63
C CYS A 27 0.00 13.00 3.66
N ASP A 28 0.62 13.02 4.83
CA ASP A 28 2.05 13.38 4.96
C ASP A 28 2.97 12.26 4.46
N VAL A 29 2.45 11.02 4.40
CA VAL A 29 3.23 9.82 4.08
C VAL A 29 2.48 8.84 3.19
N ILE A 30 3.16 8.33 2.17
CA ILE A 30 2.75 7.17 1.36
C ILE A 30 3.66 5.98 1.72
N ALA A 31 3.06 4.90 2.23
CA ALA A 31 3.79 3.68 2.57
C ALA A 31 3.65 2.62 1.46
N PHE A 32 4.78 2.15 0.94
CA PHE A 32 4.91 1.01 0.03
C PHE A 32 5.34 -0.24 0.78
N GLU A 33 4.95 -1.38 0.24
CA GLU A 33 5.52 -2.65 0.66
C GLU A 33 6.90 -2.89 0.00
N ASP A 34 7.88 -3.29 0.81
CA ASP A 34 9.16 -3.77 0.30
C ASP A 34 9.03 -5.22 -0.16
N LEU A 35 8.85 -5.36 -1.47
CA LEU A 35 8.72 -6.63 -2.17
C LEU A 35 10.05 -7.13 -2.77
N THR A 36 11.18 -6.47 -2.48
CA THR A 36 12.48 -6.75 -3.12
C THR A 36 12.89 -8.21 -2.91
N HIS A 37 12.85 -8.68 -1.66
CA HIS A 37 13.22 -10.05 -1.31
C HIS A 37 12.26 -11.10 -1.88
N ILE A 38 10.96 -10.80 -1.90
CA ILE A 38 9.93 -11.72 -2.41
C ILE A 38 10.10 -11.91 -3.91
N ARG A 39 10.27 -10.83 -4.68
CA ARG A 39 10.42 -10.89 -6.14
C ARG A 39 11.68 -11.61 -6.58
N ASN A 40 12.75 -11.53 -5.79
CA ASN A 40 13.97 -12.27 -6.06
C ASN A 40 13.76 -13.78 -5.84
N ARG A 41 13.03 -14.19 -4.79
CA ARG A 41 12.76 -15.60 -4.49
C ARG A 41 11.74 -16.24 -5.43
N THR A 42 10.70 -15.51 -5.85
CA THR A 42 9.62 -16.08 -6.69
C THR A 42 9.96 -16.11 -8.17
N GLY A 43 11.16 -15.71 -8.58
CA GLY A 43 11.55 -15.67 -9.99
C GLY A 43 10.78 -14.64 -10.81
N ALA A 44 10.45 -13.48 -10.23
CA ALA A 44 9.75 -12.43 -10.97
C ALA A 44 10.57 -12.02 -12.21
N THR A 45 9.91 -11.94 -13.36
CA THR A 45 10.55 -11.50 -14.62
C THR A 45 11.18 -10.12 -14.46
N TRP A 46 12.23 -9.84 -15.23
CA TRP A 46 12.90 -8.53 -15.20
C TRP A 46 11.93 -7.37 -15.41
N GLY A 47 10.93 -7.54 -16.29
CA GLY A 47 9.88 -6.56 -16.53
C GLY A 47 9.06 -6.22 -15.27
N HIS A 48 8.71 -7.21 -14.43
CA HIS A 48 8.01 -6.95 -13.17
C HIS A 48 8.89 -6.20 -12.16
N LYS A 49 10.20 -6.50 -12.11
CA LYS A 49 11.14 -5.79 -11.24
C LYS A 49 11.31 -4.34 -11.68
N TRP A 50 11.50 -4.12 -12.98
CA TRP A 50 11.62 -2.81 -13.58
C TRP A 50 10.35 -1.97 -13.37
N ALA A 51 9.18 -2.52 -13.69
CA ALA A 51 7.90 -1.81 -13.58
C ALA A 51 7.61 -1.33 -12.16
N PHE A 52 7.89 -2.15 -11.15
CA PHE A 52 7.69 -1.73 -9.76
C PHE A 52 8.67 -0.65 -9.32
N ARG A 53 9.96 -0.80 -9.67
CA ARG A 53 10.97 0.23 -9.35
C ARG A 53 10.56 1.57 -9.98
N THR A 54 10.21 1.55 -11.27
CA THR A 54 9.77 2.75 -11.97
C THR A 54 8.50 3.34 -11.36
N LEU A 55 7.53 2.51 -10.96
CA LEU A 55 6.35 3.01 -10.24
C LEU A 55 6.73 3.70 -8.94
N TYR A 56 7.61 3.09 -8.13
CA TYR A 56 8.06 3.67 -6.87
C TYR A 56 8.76 5.03 -7.10
N GLU A 57 9.72 5.08 -8.02
CA GLU A 57 10.46 6.31 -8.38
C GLU A 57 9.52 7.43 -8.86
N GLN A 58 8.52 7.09 -9.68
CA GLN A 58 7.54 8.07 -10.18
C GLN A 58 6.62 8.59 -9.08
N VAL A 59 6.27 7.75 -8.10
CA VAL A 59 5.46 8.17 -6.96
C VAL A 59 6.28 9.03 -6.00
N GLU A 60 7.52 8.64 -5.71
CA GLU A 60 8.45 9.41 -4.88
C GLU A 60 8.68 10.81 -5.45
N TYR A 61 9.02 10.90 -6.74
CA TYR A 61 9.20 12.18 -7.44
C TYR A 61 7.98 13.10 -7.33
N LYS A 62 6.76 12.57 -7.52
CA LYS A 62 5.52 13.37 -7.45
C LYS A 62 5.12 13.70 -6.02
N ALA A 63 5.39 12.81 -5.08
CA ALA A 63 5.09 13.01 -3.67
C ALA A 63 5.99 14.10 -3.07
N GLU A 64 7.27 14.10 -3.41
CA GLU A 64 8.24 15.12 -2.99
C GLU A 64 7.81 16.53 -3.39
N ALA A 65 7.29 16.69 -4.61
CA ALA A 65 6.76 17.98 -5.10
C ALA A 65 5.57 18.51 -4.28
N GLU A 66 4.86 17.65 -3.56
CA GLU A 66 3.71 17.98 -2.71
C GLU A 66 4.08 17.94 -1.21
N GLY A 67 5.36 17.78 -0.86
CA GLY A 67 5.83 17.67 0.53
C GLY A 67 5.49 16.34 1.21
N ILE A 68 5.11 15.32 0.46
CA ILE A 68 4.69 14.01 0.96
C ILE A 68 5.90 13.07 0.98
N SER A 69 6.14 12.41 2.10
CA SER A 69 7.20 11.41 2.24
C SER A 69 6.78 10.05 1.68
N VAL A 70 7.64 9.39 0.92
CA VAL A 70 7.44 7.98 0.51
C VAL A 70 8.33 7.07 1.35
N LYS A 71 7.77 6.00 1.91
CA LYS A 71 8.48 5.06 2.78
C LYS A 71 8.18 3.62 2.39
N GLN A 72 9.15 2.73 2.55
CA GLN A 72 8.94 1.30 2.41
C GLN A 72 8.85 0.60 3.77
N VAL A 73 7.92 -0.35 3.89
CA VAL A 73 7.79 -1.20 5.07
C VAL A 73 7.94 -2.67 4.69
N GLY A 74 8.45 -3.49 5.61
CA GLY A 74 8.65 -4.91 5.33
C GLY A 74 7.36 -5.60 4.90
N SER A 75 7.47 -6.62 4.06
CA SER A 75 6.36 -7.33 3.41
C SER A 75 5.80 -8.55 4.15
N ALA A 76 6.44 -8.94 5.26
CA ALA A 76 6.09 -10.17 5.96
C ALA A 76 4.60 -10.17 6.38
N TYR A 77 3.83 -11.15 5.89
CA TYR A 77 2.44 -11.44 6.26
C TYR A 77 1.40 -10.32 6.04
N THR A 78 1.73 -9.25 5.33
CA THR A 78 0.81 -8.13 5.02
C THR A 78 -0.47 -8.56 4.30
N SER A 79 -0.36 -9.58 3.44
CA SER A 79 -1.46 -10.11 2.63
C SER A 79 -2.31 -11.17 3.33
N LYS A 80 -1.86 -11.70 4.47
CA LYS A 80 -2.52 -12.78 5.23
C LYS A 80 -2.99 -12.34 6.62
N ARG A 81 -2.46 -11.23 7.13
CA ARG A 81 -2.85 -10.64 8.41
C ARG A 81 -4.17 -9.90 8.26
N CYS A 82 -5.09 -10.04 9.21
CA CYS A 82 -6.27 -9.19 9.29
C CYS A 82 -5.90 -7.81 9.84
N ALA A 83 -6.28 -6.75 9.13
CA ALA A 83 -6.05 -5.39 9.58
C ALA A 83 -6.85 -5.01 10.83
N GLU A 84 -8.01 -5.64 11.05
CA GLU A 84 -8.91 -5.34 12.17
C GLU A 84 -8.45 -6.05 13.46
N CYS A 85 -8.29 -7.37 13.44
CA CYS A 85 -7.98 -8.17 14.63
C CYS A 85 -6.51 -8.59 14.74
N GLY A 86 -5.71 -8.44 13.68
CA GLY A 86 -4.30 -8.80 13.66
C GLY A 86 -4.01 -10.30 13.55
N PHE A 87 -5.03 -11.15 13.40
CA PHE A 87 -4.84 -12.59 13.21
C PHE A 87 -4.26 -12.89 11.82
N THR A 88 -3.29 -13.80 11.74
CA THR A 88 -2.64 -14.20 10.50
C THR A 88 -2.88 -15.68 10.27
N ALA A 89 -3.48 -16.01 9.13
CA ALA A 89 -3.76 -17.37 8.70
C ALA A 89 -3.71 -17.43 7.17
N GLU A 90 -3.46 -18.59 6.59
CA GLU A 90 -3.40 -18.73 5.13
C GLU A 90 -4.80 -18.65 4.50
N GLU A 91 -5.75 -19.24 5.22
CA GLU A 91 -7.18 -19.29 4.95
C GLU A 91 -7.80 -17.89 4.91
N ASN A 92 -7.14 -16.90 5.50
CA ASN A 92 -7.63 -15.52 5.45
C ASN A 92 -7.67 -14.93 4.04
N ARG A 93 -6.94 -15.51 3.09
CA ARG A 93 -6.90 -15.07 1.69
C ARG A 93 -7.27 -16.24 0.76
N PRO A 94 -8.57 -16.58 0.65
CA PRO A 94 -9.02 -17.73 -0.13
C PRO A 94 -8.77 -17.56 -1.63
N THR A 95 -8.82 -16.33 -2.14
CA THR A 95 -8.56 -16.02 -3.55
C THR A 95 -7.54 -14.88 -3.67
N ARG A 96 -7.09 -14.58 -4.90
CA ARG A 96 -6.19 -13.45 -5.12
C ARG A 96 -6.79 -12.12 -4.67
N ASN A 97 -8.09 -11.92 -4.88
CA ASN A 97 -8.73 -10.62 -4.70
C ASN A 97 -9.53 -10.51 -3.40
N ASP A 98 -9.87 -11.64 -2.78
CA ASP A 98 -10.76 -11.69 -1.63
C ASP A 98 -9.97 -11.97 -0.35
N PHE A 99 -10.38 -11.32 0.73
CA PHE A 99 -9.87 -11.53 2.07
C PHE A 99 -11.04 -11.71 3.03
N GLN A 100 -10.99 -12.78 3.82
CA GLN A 100 -11.99 -13.09 4.83
C GLN A 100 -11.29 -13.61 6.07
N CYS A 101 -11.34 -12.86 7.17
CA CYS A 101 -10.65 -13.30 8.38
C CYS A 101 -11.40 -14.45 9.05
N VAL A 102 -10.75 -15.59 9.26
CA VAL A 102 -11.37 -16.76 9.93
C VAL A 102 -11.64 -16.56 11.42
N LYS A 103 -11.05 -15.54 12.05
CA LYS A 103 -11.21 -15.25 13.49
C LYS A 103 -12.29 -14.22 13.78
N SER A 104 -12.35 -13.15 12.98
CA SER A 104 -13.24 -12.01 13.19
C SER A 104 -14.28 -11.85 12.10
N GLU A 105 -14.33 -12.77 11.13
CA GLU A 105 -15.28 -12.81 10.01
C GLU A 105 -15.30 -11.55 9.14
N SER A 106 -14.26 -10.71 9.25
CA SER A 106 -14.15 -9.47 8.50
C SER A 106 -13.82 -9.75 7.05
N GLU A 107 -14.62 -9.21 6.13
CA GLU A 107 -14.43 -9.32 4.69
C GLU A 107 -13.90 -8.03 4.07
N ALA A 108 -13.00 -8.16 3.10
CA ALA A 108 -12.45 -7.05 2.35
C ALA A 108 -11.85 -7.53 1.02
N ASN A 109 -11.57 -6.58 0.13
CA ASN A 109 -10.60 -6.83 -0.93
C ASN A 109 -9.20 -7.08 -0.33
N ALA A 110 -8.49 -8.07 -0.85
CA ALA A 110 -7.18 -8.47 -0.35
C ALA A 110 -6.14 -7.34 -0.41
N ASP A 111 -6.12 -6.57 -1.49
CA ASP A 111 -5.18 -5.45 -1.65
C ASP A 111 -5.55 -4.29 -0.71
N TYR A 112 -6.84 -4.06 -0.48
CA TYR A 112 -7.30 -3.07 0.51
C TYR A 112 -6.90 -3.44 1.95
N ASN A 113 -7.08 -4.69 2.35
CA ASN A 113 -6.63 -5.19 3.65
C ASN A 113 -5.10 -5.12 3.77
N ALA A 114 -4.37 -5.51 2.72
CA ALA A 114 -2.92 -5.40 2.69
C ALA A 114 -2.44 -3.94 2.85
N ALA A 115 -3.08 -3.00 2.14
CA ALA A 115 -2.77 -1.57 2.26
C ALA A 115 -3.01 -1.03 3.68
N LYS A 116 -4.09 -1.46 4.36
CA LYS A 116 -4.31 -1.14 5.78
C LYS A 116 -3.18 -1.69 6.66
N ASN A 117 -2.76 -2.94 6.45
CA ASN A 117 -1.67 -3.54 7.21
C ASN A 117 -0.33 -2.81 7.01
N ILE A 118 -0.04 -2.39 5.78
CA ILE A 118 1.14 -1.59 5.42
C ILE A 118 1.12 -0.26 6.18
N GLY A 119 0.00 0.46 6.14
CA GLY A 119 -0.17 1.71 6.88
C GLY A 119 -0.03 1.52 8.40
N MET A 120 -0.67 0.50 8.95
CA MET A 120 -0.57 0.17 10.39
C MET A 120 0.86 -0.21 10.80
N ARG A 121 1.60 -0.91 9.93
CA ARG A 121 3.01 -1.25 10.18
C ARG A 121 3.90 -0.03 10.15
N TYR A 122 3.62 0.94 9.29
CA TYR A 122 4.33 2.22 9.29
C TYR A 122 4.09 2.97 10.61
N VAL A 123 2.82 3.15 11.01
CA VAL A 123 2.46 3.88 12.24
C VAL A 123 3.05 3.23 13.50
N ARG A 124 3.07 1.90 13.58
CA ARG A 124 3.60 1.18 14.76
C ARG A 124 5.13 1.12 14.84
N ARG A 125 5.85 1.57 13.80
CA ARG A 125 7.32 1.61 13.76
C ARG A 125 7.90 2.96 14.19
N GLY A 126 7.08 4.00 14.27
CA GLY A 126 7.42 5.29 14.89
C GLY A 126 7.13 5.25 16.38
#